data_AF-A0A1D1Z1D0-F1
#
_entry.id   AF-A0A1D1Z1D0-F1
#
_cell.length_a   1.000
_cell.length_b   1.000
_cell.length_c   1.000
_cell.angle_alpha   90.00
_cell.angle_beta   90.00
_cell.angle_gamma   90.00
#
_symmetry.space_group_name_H-M   'P 1'
#
loop_
_entity.id
_entity.type
_entity.pdbx_description
1 polymer ?
#
loop_
_entity_poly.entity_id
_entity_poly.type
_entity_poly.pdbx_seq_one_letter_code
_entity_poly.pdbx_strand_id
1 'polypeptide(L)'
;GGVEPSPDLRTVRPAAAPVQPSSPFRPPDLGAVCRSHMGMQRQPLNPQPNPFGNAFYGGAGSGLIREGLSAYGGRFLGSSSEFMQSNISSYFPNPQYYFQVNGQYVRNKLKIILFPFLHRGHWTRLGEPMGGNFSYKPPVHDINAPDLYIPLMSFVTYVVMTGFSLGLLGKFSPEALTLQFTKGLFGWLFQILLLKGFLFSLGGGEAPILDIVAYAGYAFAGMSIAVVSRIFWSYAYYFLLPWICLCMGIFLVKTMKRVIFTGARSYEHATRLHYLLLFVIAAQFPLLFWLGNLGR
;
A
#
# COMPACT_ATOMS: atom_id res chain seq x y z
N GLY A 1 -28.59 41.09 -54.13
CA GLY A 1 -29.78 40.43 -53.57
C GLY A 1 -30.02 39.12 -54.30
N GLY A 2 -30.48 38.09 -53.58
CA GLY A 2 -30.96 36.80 -54.10
C GLY A 2 -29.84 35.83 -54.48
N VAL A 3 -29.37 34.93 -53.60
CA VAL A 3 -29.98 33.65 -53.15
C VAL A 3 -29.87 32.53 -54.21
N GLU A 4 -29.13 31.50 -53.81
CA GLU A 4 -28.84 30.14 -54.33
C GLU A 4 -30.05 29.36 -54.93
N PRO A 5 -29.89 28.20 -55.63
CA PRO A 5 -29.23 27.01 -55.06
C PRO A 5 -28.48 26.03 -56.01
N SER A 6 -27.58 25.24 -55.41
CA SER A 6 -27.17 23.87 -55.82
C SER A 6 -28.38 22.89 -55.84
N PRO A 7 -28.33 21.67 -56.43
CA PRO A 7 -27.18 20.76 -56.46
C PRO A 7 -27.01 19.98 -57.79
N ASP A 8 -25.84 19.36 -58.01
CA ASP A 8 -25.85 18.12 -58.79
C ASP A 8 -24.78 17.11 -58.43
N LEU A 9 -25.25 15.87 -58.51
CA LEU A 9 -24.74 14.63 -57.97
C LEU A 9 -23.77 13.98 -58.97
N ARG A 10 -22.78 13.23 -58.45
CA ARG A 10 -22.13 12.01 -59.02
C ARG A 10 -20.61 12.09 -59.13
N THR A 11 -19.99 11.72 -58.01
CA THR A 11 -18.78 10.92 -57.97
C THR A 11 -19.06 9.54 -58.59
N VAL A 12 -18.47 9.22 -59.74
CA VAL A 12 -18.36 7.84 -60.25
C VAL A 12 -16.98 7.65 -60.87
N ARG A 13 -16.05 7.07 -60.10
CA ARG A 13 -14.88 6.35 -60.65
C ARG A 13 -15.25 4.86 -60.71
N PRO A 14 -14.89 4.13 -61.77
CA PRO A 14 -15.28 2.73 -61.92
C PRO A 14 -14.46 1.79 -61.04
N ALA A 15 -15.15 0.73 -60.61
CA ALA A 15 -14.66 -0.40 -59.84
C ALA A 15 -13.70 -1.29 -60.64
N ALA A 16 -12.71 -1.86 -59.94
CA ALA A 16 -12.07 -3.12 -60.33
C ALA A 16 -12.05 -4.03 -59.10
N ALA A 17 -12.59 -5.23 -59.29
CA ALA A 17 -12.89 -6.26 -58.31
C ALA A 17 -11.69 -7.22 -58.11
N PRO A 18 -11.81 -8.28 -57.28
CA PRO A 18 -10.75 -8.79 -56.41
C PRO A 18 -9.88 -9.89 -57.06
N VAL A 19 -8.68 -10.11 -56.50
CA VAL A 19 -7.85 -11.28 -56.81
C VAL A 19 -7.36 -11.94 -55.52
N GLN A 20 -7.91 -13.13 -55.26
CA GLN A 20 -7.35 -14.30 -54.56
C GLN A 20 -7.61 -15.50 -55.50
N PRO A 21 -6.85 -16.62 -55.50
CA PRO A 21 -6.42 -17.36 -54.30
C PRO A 21 -5.08 -18.13 -54.38
N SER A 22 -4.56 -18.57 -53.22
CA SER A 22 -3.97 -19.92 -53.06
C SER A 22 -3.57 -20.16 -51.59
N SER A 23 -4.14 -21.19 -50.99
CA SER A 23 -3.77 -21.84 -49.72
C SER A 23 -3.30 -23.29 -50.04
N PRO A 24 -2.98 -24.17 -49.08
CA PRO A 24 -2.31 -24.04 -47.79
C PRO A 24 -1.00 -24.90 -47.74
N PHE A 25 -0.10 -24.68 -46.78
CA PHE A 25 0.92 -25.70 -46.45
C PHE A 25 0.84 -26.05 -44.96
N ARG A 26 0.53 -27.33 -44.70
CA ARG A 26 0.51 -28.01 -43.39
C ARG A 26 1.88 -28.68 -43.14
N PRO A 27 2.20 -29.12 -41.91
CA PRO A 27 3.54 -29.51 -41.48
C PRO A 27 3.90 -30.94 -41.91
N PRO A 28 5.16 -31.38 -41.72
CA PRO A 28 5.49 -32.79 -41.70
C PRO A 28 5.57 -33.32 -40.26
N ASP A 29 4.62 -34.19 -39.90
CA ASP A 29 4.88 -35.35 -39.05
C ASP A 29 5.17 -36.53 -39.99
N LEU A 30 6.30 -37.22 -39.83
CA LEU A 30 6.40 -38.68 -40.01
C LEU A 30 7.75 -39.18 -39.48
N GLY A 31 7.69 -40.14 -38.57
CA GLY A 31 8.85 -40.75 -37.95
C GLY A 31 9.45 -41.95 -38.69
N ALA A 32 10.61 -42.36 -38.19
CA ALA A 32 11.14 -43.72 -38.20
C ALA A 32 11.95 -43.84 -36.89
N VAL A 33 11.47 -44.55 -35.86
CA VAL A 33 11.50 -46.02 -35.69
C VAL A 33 12.92 -46.59 -35.87
N CYS A 34 13.62 -46.74 -34.75
CA CYS A 34 14.35 -47.97 -34.46
C CYS A 34 14.07 -48.41 -33.00
N ARG A 35 13.37 -49.55 -32.91
CA ARG A 35 13.45 -50.58 -31.87
C ARG A 35 14.93 -50.90 -31.56
N SER A 36 15.39 -51.38 -30.41
CA SER A 36 14.79 -52.01 -29.23
C SER A 36 15.94 -52.47 -28.30
N HIS A 37 15.74 -52.48 -26.98
CA HIS A 37 16.09 -53.54 -26.00
C HIS A 37 15.86 -52.93 -24.60
N MET A 38 14.81 -53.32 -23.88
CA MET A 38 14.72 -54.47 -22.98
C MET A 38 15.61 -54.32 -21.74
N GLY A 39 14.99 -54.23 -20.55
CA GLY A 39 15.63 -54.69 -19.31
C GLY A 39 15.64 -53.74 -18.12
N MET A 40 14.83 -54.11 -17.11
CA MET A 40 15.08 -53.99 -15.67
C MET A 40 15.12 -52.60 -14.99
N GLN A 41 14.00 -52.35 -14.31
CA GLN A 41 13.86 -51.64 -13.05
C GLN A 41 14.94 -52.07 -12.03
N ARG A 42 15.74 -51.12 -11.54
CA ARG A 42 16.62 -51.29 -10.37
C ARG A 42 16.28 -50.22 -9.32
N GLN A 43 15.84 -50.69 -8.16
CA GLN A 43 15.71 -49.93 -6.91
C GLN A 43 17.07 -49.38 -6.45
N PRO A 44 17.14 -48.19 -5.84
CA PRO A 44 18.27 -47.82 -5.03
C PRO A 44 18.20 -48.48 -3.63
N LEU A 45 19.35 -49.01 -3.23
CA LEU A 45 19.66 -49.74 -2.01
C LEU A 45 19.42 -48.90 -0.74
N ASN A 46 18.81 -49.53 0.26
CA ASN A 46 18.68 -49.04 1.62
C ASN A 46 20.01 -49.26 2.40
N PRO A 47 20.52 -48.31 3.21
CA PRO A 47 21.57 -48.61 4.18
C PRO A 47 20.98 -49.27 5.44
N GLN A 48 21.45 -50.47 5.78
CA GLN A 48 21.19 -51.14 7.05
C GLN A 48 21.89 -50.41 8.22
N PRO A 49 21.24 -50.24 9.39
CA PRO A 49 21.85 -49.65 10.58
C PRO A 49 22.55 -50.72 11.44
N ASN A 50 23.79 -50.43 11.86
CA ASN A 50 24.57 -51.25 12.79
C ASN A 50 23.94 -51.27 14.20
N PRO A 51 23.76 -52.43 14.85
CA PRO A 51 23.02 -52.54 16.11
C PRO A 51 23.89 -52.79 17.36
N PHE A 52 25.04 -52.13 17.53
CA PHE A 52 25.76 -52.13 18.81
C PHE A 52 26.54 -50.83 19.03
N GLY A 53 26.04 -49.99 19.94
CA GLY A 53 26.65 -48.72 20.31
C GLY A 53 25.84 -47.94 21.35
N ASN A 54 25.40 -48.60 22.42
CA ASN A 54 24.95 -47.93 23.63
C ASN A 54 26.17 -47.38 24.38
N ALA A 55 26.23 -46.06 24.61
CA ALA A 55 26.64 -45.47 25.89
C ALA A 55 26.72 -43.95 25.76
N PHE A 56 25.70 -43.22 26.24
CA PHE A 56 25.85 -42.22 27.31
C PHE A 56 24.50 -41.50 27.58
N TYR A 57 23.97 -41.66 28.80
CA TYR A 57 23.08 -40.73 29.54
C TYR A 57 21.72 -40.38 28.89
N GLY A 58 20.55 -40.64 29.45
CA GLY A 58 20.10 -40.91 30.81
C GLY A 58 18.65 -40.39 30.90
N GLY A 59 17.74 -41.15 31.51
CA GLY A 59 16.35 -40.71 31.74
C GLY A 59 15.32 -41.75 31.32
N ALA A 60 14.92 -42.57 32.29
CA ALA A 60 13.82 -43.52 32.16
C ALA A 60 12.48 -42.80 31.96
N GLY A 61 11.68 -43.32 31.02
CA GLY A 61 10.28 -42.95 30.83
C GLY A 61 9.96 -42.45 29.43
N SER A 62 8.93 -43.02 28.80
CA SER A 62 8.24 -42.54 27.57
C SER A 62 8.65 -43.17 26.23
N GLY A 63 8.68 -44.50 26.13
CA GLY A 63 8.81 -45.20 24.85
C GLY A 63 7.57 -45.14 23.95
N LEU A 64 6.38 -44.85 24.51
CA LEU A 64 5.11 -44.96 23.78
C LEU A 64 4.55 -43.61 23.28
N ILE A 65 5.09 -42.48 23.76
CA ILE A 65 4.64 -41.12 23.37
C ILE A 65 5.43 -40.61 22.15
N ARG A 66 6.63 -41.15 21.90
CA ARG A 66 7.55 -40.66 20.85
C ARG A 66 7.28 -41.22 19.46
N GLU A 67 6.70 -42.40 19.33
CA GLU A 67 6.33 -42.98 18.02
C GLU A 67 5.07 -42.33 17.42
N GLY A 68 4.04 -42.04 18.23
CA GLY A 68 2.83 -41.36 17.75
C GLY A 68 3.06 -39.88 17.41
N LEU A 69 3.94 -39.20 18.15
CA LEU A 69 4.21 -37.77 18.00
C LEU A 69 5.23 -37.46 16.89
N SER A 70 6.06 -38.41 16.46
CA SER A 70 7.09 -38.19 15.43
C SER A 70 6.55 -38.30 14.00
N ALA A 71 5.56 -39.15 13.74
CA ALA A 71 4.94 -39.29 12.42
C ALA A 71 4.03 -38.10 12.04
N TYR A 72 3.44 -37.43 13.04
CA TYR A 72 2.56 -36.26 12.85
C TYR A 72 3.20 -34.93 13.27
N GLY A 73 4.20 -34.93 14.16
CA GLY A 73 4.85 -33.71 14.66
C GLY A 73 5.65 -32.95 13.60
N GLY A 74 6.25 -33.64 12.64
CA GLY A 74 7.04 -32.99 11.57
C GLY A 74 6.20 -32.18 10.58
N ARG A 75 4.93 -32.55 10.36
CA ARG A 75 4.04 -31.84 9.43
C ARG A 75 3.29 -30.67 10.05
N PHE A 76 3.11 -30.64 11.37
CA PHE A 76 2.49 -29.52 12.07
C PHE A 76 3.49 -28.44 12.49
N LEU A 77 4.75 -28.78 12.80
CA LEU A 77 5.79 -27.80 13.14
C LEU A 77 6.40 -27.08 11.92
N GLY A 78 6.63 -27.78 10.80
CA GLY A 78 7.12 -27.14 9.57
C GLY A 78 6.07 -26.25 8.93
N SER A 79 4.87 -26.80 8.75
CA SER A 79 3.70 -26.11 8.18
C SER A 79 3.31 -24.87 9.00
N SER A 80 3.28 -24.95 10.34
CA SER A 80 2.94 -23.76 11.15
C SER A 80 3.95 -22.63 11.01
N SER A 81 5.25 -22.91 10.85
CA SER A 81 6.25 -21.85 10.67
C SER A 81 6.14 -21.14 9.32
N GLU A 82 5.81 -21.87 8.25
CA GLU A 82 5.66 -21.36 6.90
C GLU A 82 4.29 -20.67 6.68
N PHE A 83 3.22 -21.17 7.32
CA PHE A 83 1.91 -20.51 7.36
C PHE A 83 1.84 -19.33 8.34
N MET A 84 2.61 -19.34 9.44
CA MET A 84 2.74 -18.17 10.32
C MET A 84 3.65 -17.13 9.69
N GLN A 85 4.77 -17.48 9.06
CA GLN A 85 5.61 -16.49 8.38
C GLN A 85 4.89 -15.85 7.20
N SER A 86 4.15 -16.60 6.39
CA SER A 86 3.42 -16.02 5.25
C SER A 86 2.23 -15.14 5.67
N ASN A 87 1.45 -15.53 6.69
CA ASN A 87 0.33 -14.71 7.17
C ASN A 87 0.82 -13.53 8.04
N ILE A 88 1.74 -13.73 8.98
CA ILE A 88 2.24 -12.64 9.85
C ILE A 88 3.08 -11.63 9.05
N SER A 89 3.88 -12.09 8.06
CA SER A 89 4.61 -11.17 7.16
C SER A 89 3.66 -10.38 6.24
N SER A 90 2.45 -10.88 5.98
CA SER A 90 1.44 -10.14 5.21
C SER A 90 0.84 -9.00 6.03
N TYR A 91 0.65 -9.20 7.35
CA TYR A 91 0.11 -8.15 8.25
C TYR A 91 1.19 -7.18 8.77
N PHE A 92 2.43 -7.63 8.95
CA PHE A 92 3.57 -6.84 9.44
C PHE A 92 4.78 -6.96 8.50
N PRO A 93 4.77 -6.24 7.35
CA PRO A 93 5.95 -6.15 6.51
C PRO A 93 7.16 -5.59 7.28
N ASN A 94 8.36 -6.03 6.92
CA ASN A 94 9.62 -5.62 7.55
C ASN A 94 9.67 -4.08 7.68
N PRO A 95 9.79 -3.51 8.89
CA PRO A 95 9.73 -2.05 9.08
C PRO A 95 10.83 -1.32 8.31
N GLN A 96 11.98 -1.97 8.11
CA GLN A 96 13.09 -1.47 7.29
C GLN A 96 12.66 -1.03 5.88
N TYR A 97 11.64 -1.67 5.30
CA TYR A 97 11.08 -1.27 4.01
C TYR A 97 10.59 0.19 4.01
N TYR A 98 9.86 0.60 5.05
CA TYR A 98 9.24 1.92 5.17
C TYR A 98 10.22 3.05 5.51
N PHE A 99 11.43 2.70 5.93
CA PHE A 99 12.49 3.65 6.30
C PHE A 99 13.59 3.78 5.25
N GLN A 100 13.50 3.06 4.13
CA GLN A 100 14.36 3.28 2.97
C GLN A 100 13.92 4.55 2.24
N VAL A 101 14.44 5.69 2.69
CA VAL A 101 14.15 7.02 2.14
C VAL A 101 15.42 7.83 1.94
N ASN A 102 15.45 8.64 0.87
CA ASN A 102 16.54 9.58 0.57
C ASN A 102 16.04 11.03 0.67
N GLY A 103 16.96 12.01 0.82
CA GLY A 103 16.58 13.42 0.91
C GLY A 103 15.79 13.95 -0.29
N GLN A 104 16.10 13.49 -1.50
CA GLN A 104 15.34 13.81 -2.71
C GLN A 104 13.92 13.25 -2.67
N TYR A 105 13.76 12.01 -2.19
CA TYR A 105 12.45 11.38 -2.00
C TYR A 105 11.59 12.21 -1.05
N VAL A 106 12.13 12.59 0.12
CA VAL A 106 11.40 13.36 1.13
C VAL A 106 10.88 14.69 0.57
N ARG A 107 11.73 15.44 -0.14
CA ARG A 107 11.32 16.72 -0.76
C ARG A 107 10.21 16.53 -1.78
N ASN A 108 10.32 15.50 -2.62
CA ASN A 108 9.31 15.22 -3.64
C ASN A 108 8.00 14.75 -3.01
N LYS A 109 8.07 13.91 -1.97
CA LYS A 109 6.90 13.38 -1.27
C LYS A 109 6.16 14.48 -0.51
N LEU A 110 6.89 15.38 0.15
CA LEU A 110 6.30 16.57 0.77
C LEU A 110 5.57 17.46 -0.24
N LYS A 111 6.14 17.70 -1.43
CA LYS A 111 5.45 18.46 -2.49
C LYS A 111 4.11 17.80 -2.86
N ILE A 112 4.05 16.48 -2.94
CA ILE A 112 2.84 15.74 -3.28
C ILE A 112 1.80 15.80 -2.16
N ILE A 113 2.23 15.68 -0.90
CA ILE A 113 1.35 15.76 0.27
C ILE A 113 0.74 17.15 0.40
N LEU A 114 1.57 18.20 0.23
CA LEU A 114 1.14 19.59 0.39
C LEU A 114 0.39 20.13 -0.83
N PHE A 115 0.68 19.62 -2.03
CA PHE A 115 0.08 20.05 -3.28
C PHE A 115 -0.33 18.85 -4.13
N PRO A 116 -1.35 18.08 -3.70
CA PRO A 116 -1.75 16.83 -4.37
C PRO A 116 -2.34 17.06 -5.76
N PHE A 117 -2.72 18.29 -6.10
CA PHE A 117 -3.20 18.67 -7.44
C PHE A 117 -2.05 18.86 -8.44
N LEU A 118 -0.84 19.15 -7.98
CA LEU A 118 0.31 19.40 -8.85
C LEU A 118 0.99 18.10 -9.33
N HIS A 119 0.74 16.99 -8.63
CA HIS A 119 1.24 15.68 -9.03
C HIS A 119 0.48 15.16 -10.26
N ARG A 120 1.04 15.43 -11.44
CA ARG A 120 0.58 14.94 -12.75
C ARG A 120 1.04 13.51 -13.08
N GLY A 121 1.75 12.85 -12.16
CA GLY A 121 2.28 11.50 -12.34
C GLY A 121 1.22 10.40 -12.19
N HIS A 122 1.61 9.19 -12.59
CA HIS A 122 0.84 7.98 -12.30
C HIS A 122 0.94 7.72 -10.79
N TRP A 123 -0.19 7.75 -10.09
CA TRP A 123 -0.22 7.54 -8.63
C TRP A 123 0.08 6.08 -8.24
N THR A 124 0.40 5.21 -9.21
CA THR A 124 0.42 3.74 -9.10
C THR A 124 1.73 3.23 -8.60
N ARG A 125 1.62 2.34 -7.61
CA ARG A 125 2.78 1.61 -7.11
C ARG A 125 3.37 0.80 -8.25
N LEU A 126 4.68 0.91 -8.44
CA LEU A 126 5.39 0.08 -9.38
C LEU A 126 5.62 -1.28 -8.72
N GLY A 127 4.73 -2.24 -9.00
CA GLY A 127 4.95 -3.64 -8.67
C GLY A 127 5.81 -4.29 -9.74
N GLU A 128 6.94 -4.89 -9.37
CA GLU A 128 7.66 -5.79 -10.26
C GLU A 128 7.14 -7.22 -10.03
N PRO A 129 6.59 -7.89 -11.07
CA PRO A 129 6.27 -9.30 -10.97
C PRO A 129 7.57 -10.10 -11.05
N MET A 130 8.24 -10.30 -9.92
CA MET A 130 9.33 -11.28 -9.83
C MET A 130 8.73 -12.63 -9.40
N GLY A 131 8.57 -13.54 -10.36
CA GLY A 131 8.43 -14.98 -10.09
C GLY A 131 7.31 -15.38 -9.13
N GLY A 132 6.08 -14.88 -9.34
CA GLY A 132 4.89 -15.37 -8.62
C GLY A 132 4.62 -14.72 -7.26
N ASN A 133 5.49 -13.84 -6.75
CA ASN A 133 5.23 -13.01 -5.57
C ASN A 133 5.26 -11.51 -5.94
N PHE A 134 4.20 -10.77 -5.61
CA PHE A 134 4.15 -9.32 -5.80
C PHE A 134 5.07 -8.63 -4.78
N SER A 135 6.30 -8.31 -5.17
CA SER A 135 7.21 -7.50 -4.34
C SER A 135 7.08 -6.03 -4.73
N TYR A 136 6.67 -5.19 -3.78
CA TYR A 136 6.58 -3.74 -3.99
C TYR A 136 7.96 -3.08 -3.87
N LYS A 137 8.24 -2.08 -4.73
CA LYS A 137 9.49 -1.32 -4.65
C LYS A 137 9.53 -0.44 -3.41
N PRO A 138 10.68 -0.34 -2.71
CA PRO A 138 10.82 0.50 -1.53
C PRO A 138 10.69 1.99 -1.88
N PRO A 139 10.40 2.86 -0.89
CA PRO A 139 10.10 4.28 -1.11
C PRO A 139 11.17 5.05 -1.90
N VAL A 140 12.47 4.72 -1.77
CA VAL A 140 13.54 5.33 -2.59
C VAL A 140 13.25 5.25 -4.10
N HIS A 141 12.62 4.16 -4.55
CA HIS A 141 12.42 3.86 -5.96
C HIS A 141 10.98 4.07 -6.45
N ASP A 142 10.05 4.35 -5.53
CA ASP A 142 8.65 4.63 -5.85
C ASP A 142 8.10 5.75 -4.97
N ILE A 143 7.84 6.91 -5.59
CA ILE A 143 7.30 8.08 -4.90
C ILE A 143 5.91 7.84 -4.29
N ASN A 144 5.15 6.88 -4.84
CA ASN A 144 3.82 6.53 -4.38
C ASN A 144 3.81 5.47 -3.26
N ALA A 145 4.96 4.85 -2.96
CA ALA A 145 5.05 3.89 -1.86
C ALA A 145 4.87 4.62 -0.51
N PRO A 146 4.17 4.01 0.45
CA PRO A 146 4.03 4.56 1.80
C PRO A 146 5.36 4.47 2.55
N ASP A 147 5.64 5.48 3.36
CA ASP A 147 6.82 5.55 4.22
C ASP A 147 6.41 5.94 5.64
N LEU A 148 7.14 5.45 6.64
CA LEU A 148 6.93 5.80 8.05
C LEU A 148 7.85 6.94 8.51
N TYR A 149 8.87 7.26 7.73
CA TYR A 149 9.82 8.34 8.04
C TYR A 149 9.13 9.71 8.10
N ILE A 150 8.42 10.13 7.04
CA ILE A 150 7.78 11.45 6.99
C ILE A 150 6.68 11.58 8.06
N PRO A 151 5.76 10.61 8.26
CA PRO A 151 4.78 10.64 9.35
C PRO A 151 5.42 10.84 10.72
N LEU A 152 6.44 10.05 11.07
CA LEU A 152 7.10 10.16 12.37
C LEU A 152 7.84 11.50 12.53
N MET A 153 8.62 11.89 11.53
CA MET A 153 9.37 13.14 11.58
C MET A 153 8.45 14.36 11.64
N SER A 154 7.36 14.35 10.88
CA SER A 154 6.38 15.44 10.89
C SER A 154 5.56 15.48 12.17
N PHE A 155 5.27 14.34 12.80
CA PHE A 155 4.64 14.30 14.11
C PHE A 155 5.53 14.93 15.18
N VAL A 156 6.81 14.55 15.23
CA VAL A 156 7.80 15.17 16.14
C VAL A 156 7.90 16.67 15.88
N THR A 157 7.99 17.06 14.60
CA THR A 157 8.03 18.47 14.20
C THR A 157 6.79 19.23 14.68
N TYR A 158 5.60 18.66 14.52
CA TYR A 158 4.36 19.24 15.02
C TYR A 158 4.40 19.46 16.54
N VAL A 159 4.84 18.47 17.32
CA VAL A 159 4.96 18.59 18.78
C VAL A 159 5.96 19.69 19.15
N VAL A 160 7.13 19.73 18.51
CA VAL A 160 8.14 20.76 18.75
C VAL A 160 7.63 22.15 18.37
N MET A 161 6.98 22.30 17.21
CA MET A 161 6.43 23.58 16.73
C MET A 161 5.30 24.09 17.62
N THR A 162 4.43 23.20 18.12
CA THR A 162 3.36 23.59 19.06
C THR A 162 3.94 24.02 20.41
N GLY A 163 4.94 23.30 20.92
CA GLY A 163 5.69 23.69 22.12
C GLY A 163 6.37 25.05 21.97
N PHE A 164 7.04 25.28 20.84
CA PHE A 164 7.67 26.56 20.51
C PHE A 164 6.63 27.69 20.43
N SER A 165 5.50 27.45 19.75
CA SER A 165 4.41 28.43 19.70
C SER A 165 3.82 28.74 21.08
N LEU A 166 3.71 27.76 21.98
CA LEU A 166 3.27 27.98 23.36
C LEU A 166 4.30 28.78 24.17
N GLY A 167 5.59 28.55 23.94
CA GLY A 167 6.69 29.32 24.53
C GLY A 167 6.65 30.80 24.13
N LEU A 168 6.42 31.09 22.85
CA LEU A 168 6.27 32.48 22.38
C LEU A 168 5.06 33.19 22.98
N LEU A 169 4.02 32.45 23.35
CA LEU A 169 2.83 32.99 24.02
C LEU A 169 3.00 33.12 25.55
N GLY A 170 4.15 32.74 26.12
CA GLY A 170 4.39 32.72 27.57
C GLY A 170 3.57 31.66 28.31
N LYS A 171 3.01 30.67 27.59
CA LYS A 171 2.14 29.61 28.13
C LYS A 171 2.80 28.23 28.10
N PHE A 172 4.13 28.19 28.02
CA PHE A 172 4.83 26.92 28.00
C PHE A 172 4.74 26.25 29.36
N SER A 173 4.18 25.05 29.37
CA SER A 173 4.23 24.12 30.49
C SER A 173 4.55 22.73 29.91
N PRO A 174 5.38 21.93 30.60
CA PRO A 174 5.61 20.54 30.20
C PRO A 174 4.30 19.74 30.12
N GLU A 175 3.31 20.10 30.94
CA GLU A 175 1.97 19.50 30.90
C GLU A 175 1.23 19.87 29.61
N ALA A 176 1.27 21.14 29.19
CA ALA A 176 0.64 21.59 27.94
C ALA A 176 1.28 20.93 26.71
N LEU A 177 2.60 20.72 26.71
CA LEU A 177 3.29 20.00 25.65
C LEU A 177 2.88 18.53 25.61
N THR A 178 2.83 17.88 26.77
CA THR A 178 2.40 16.48 26.90
C THR A 178 0.95 16.29 26.47
N LEU A 179 0.09 17.28 26.75
CA LEU A 179 -1.28 17.32 26.27
C LEU A 179 -1.33 17.38 24.74
N GLN A 180 -0.52 18.22 24.09
CA GLN A 180 -0.44 18.27 22.62
C GLN A 180 0.10 16.98 22.01
N PHE A 181 1.09 16.36 22.64
CA PHE A 181 1.62 15.06 22.23
C PHE A 181 0.54 13.97 22.29
N THR A 182 -0.13 13.83 23.43
CA THR A 182 -1.17 12.81 23.65
C THR A 182 -2.37 13.05 22.72
N LYS A 183 -2.80 14.31 22.58
CA LYS A 183 -3.85 14.72 21.64
C LYS A 183 -3.49 14.39 20.19
N GLY A 184 -2.24 14.65 19.81
CA GLY A 184 -1.69 14.27 18.52
C GLY A 184 -1.75 12.76 18.29
N LEU A 185 -1.30 11.97 19.26
CA LEU A 185 -1.31 10.51 19.19
C LEU A 185 -2.74 9.96 19.09
N PHE A 186 -3.68 10.50 19.87
CA PHE A 186 -5.09 10.14 19.80
C PHE A 186 -5.71 10.52 18.44
N GLY A 187 -5.41 11.70 17.92
CA GLY A 187 -5.83 12.13 16.58
C GLY A 187 -5.29 11.22 15.50
N TRP A 188 -4.03 10.80 15.59
CA TRP A 188 -3.43 9.84 14.65
C TRP A 188 -4.13 8.48 14.72
N LEU A 189 -4.37 7.95 15.92
CA LEU A 189 -5.09 6.69 16.12
C LEU A 189 -6.51 6.76 15.55
N PHE A 190 -7.24 7.84 15.83
CA PHE A 190 -8.58 8.04 15.28
C PHE A 190 -8.57 8.11 13.75
N GLN A 191 -7.56 8.78 13.17
CA GLN A 191 -7.39 8.83 11.72
C GLN A 191 -7.12 7.43 11.12
N ILE A 192 -6.32 6.59 11.79
CA ILE A 192 -6.08 5.19 11.40
C ILE A 192 -7.39 4.39 11.43
N LEU A 193 -8.18 4.53 12.50
CA LEU A 193 -9.47 3.84 12.62
C LEU A 193 -10.46 4.29 11.55
N LEU A 194 -10.54 5.59 11.25
CA LEU A 194 -11.36 6.12 10.16
C LEU A 194 -10.96 5.54 8.80
N LEU A 195 -9.65 5.52 8.48
CA LEU A 195 -9.16 4.93 7.22
C LEU A 195 -9.46 3.43 7.17
N LYS A 196 -9.19 2.69 8.25
CA LYS A 196 -9.44 1.25 8.32
C LYS A 196 -10.93 0.93 8.16
N GLY A 197 -11.82 1.69 8.81
CA GLY A 197 -13.26 1.57 8.64
C GLY A 197 -13.72 1.89 7.21
N PHE A 198 -13.11 2.89 6.58
CA PHE A 198 -13.38 3.23 5.17
C PHE A 198 -12.96 2.11 4.22
N LEU A 199 -11.77 1.50 4.40
CA LEU A 199 -11.33 0.35 3.59
C LEU A 199 -12.27 -0.84 3.78
N PHE A 200 -12.65 -1.13 5.02
CA PHE A 200 -13.57 -2.22 5.36
C PHE A 200 -14.94 -2.03 4.69
N SER A 201 -15.48 -0.80 4.71
CA SER A 201 -16.76 -0.48 4.07
C SER A 201 -16.75 -0.66 2.55
N LEU A 202 -15.58 -0.63 1.93
CA LEU A 202 -15.44 -0.74 0.48
C LEU A 202 -15.12 -2.17 0.01
N GLY A 203 -15.02 -3.13 0.93
CA GLY A 203 -14.61 -4.50 0.60
C GLY A 203 -13.21 -4.59 -0.01
N GLY A 204 -12.40 -3.53 0.13
CA GLY A 204 -11.02 -3.50 -0.33
C GLY A 204 -10.16 -4.40 0.56
N GLY A 205 -9.32 -5.22 -0.07
CA GLY A 205 -8.53 -6.26 0.59
C GLY A 205 -7.61 -5.76 1.72
N GLU A 206 -6.98 -6.72 2.39
CA GLU A 206 -6.11 -6.54 3.57
C GLU A 206 -4.90 -5.65 3.26
N ALA A 207 -5.08 -4.33 3.30
CA ALA A 207 -3.97 -3.40 3.23
C ALA A 207 -3.11 -3.56 4.50
N PRO A 208 -1.78 -3.63 4.40
CA PRO A 208 -0.90 -3.70 5.56
C PRO A 208 -1.20 -2.56 6.53
N ILE A 209 -1.24 -2.86 7.83
CA ILE A 209 -1.58 -1.85 8.86
C ILE A 209 -0.59 -0.68 8.79
N LEU A 210 0.68 -0.97 8.50
CA LEU A 210 1.75 0.03 8.37
C LEU A 210 1.50 1.03 7.22
N ASP A 211 0.84 0.61 6.13
CA ASP A 211 0.45 1.50 5.05
C ASP A 211 -0.61 2.50 5.54
N ILE A 212 -1.61 2.02 6.28
CA ILE A 212 -2.69 2.84 6.83
C ILE A 212 -2.13 3.85 7.84
N VAL A 213 -1.21 3.40 8.71
CA VAL A 213 -0.51 4.25 9.68
C VAL A 213 0.26 5.35 8.97
N ALA A 214 1.00 5.02 7.92
CA ALA A 214 1.75 5.98 7.11
C ALA A 214 0.83 7.02 6.48
N TYR A 215 -0.24 6.58 5.81
CA TYR A 215 -1.19 7.48 5.14
C TYR A 215 -1.89 8.43 6.12
N ALA A 216 -2.31 7.92 7.29
CA ALA A 216 -2.93 8.73 8.33
C ALA A 216 -1.97 9.80 8.88
N GLY A 217 -0.69 9.45 9.05
CA GLY A 217 0.29 10.33 9.70
C GLY A 217 0.85 11.44 8.81
N TYR A 218 0.70 11.36 7.48
CA TYR A 218 1.11 12.47 6.59
C TYR A 218 0.38 13.79 6.90
N ALA A 219 -0.77 13.74 7.58
CA ALA A 219 -1.50 14.92 8.04
C ALA A 219 -0.63 15.85 8.91
N PHE A 220 0.31 15.30 9.68
CA PHE A 220 1.18 16.10 10.55
C PHE A 220 2.17 16.97 9.79
N ALA A 221 2.49 16.64 8.53
CA ALA A 221 3.30 17.50 7.67
C ALA A 221 2.56 18.82 7.37
N GLY A 222 1.27 18.74 7.05
CA GLY A 222 0.42 19.91 6.87
C GLY A 222 0.18 20.67 8.16
N MET A 223 -0.07 19.96 9.27
CA MET A 223 -0.25 20.59 10.59
C MET A 223 0.98 21.37 11.05
N SER A 224 2.19 20.85 10.79
CA SER A 224 3.43 21.55 11.10
C SER A 224 3.48 22.91 10.41
N ILE A 225 3.10 22.98 9.13
CA ILE A 225 3.04 24.24 8.36
C ILE A 225 1.95 25.17 8.91
N ALA A 226 0.78 24.65 9.25
CA ALA A 226 -0.30 25.44 9.82
C ALA A 226 0.15 26.10 11.14
N VAL A 227 0.82 25.37 12.03
CA VAL A 227 1.35 25.91 13.29
C VAL A 227 2.46 26.94 13.04
N VAL A 228 3.42 26.65 12.15
CA VAL A 228 4.46 27.60 11.75
C VAL A 228 3.85 28.90 11.24
N SER A 229 2.84 28.82 10.37
CA SER A 229 2.20 29.99 9.78
C SER A 229 1.54 30.89 10.82
N ARG A 230 1.00 30.29 11.89
CA ARG A 230 0.37 31.01 13.00
C ARG A 230 1.36 31.91 13.75
N ILE A 231 2.63 31.49 13.83
CA ILE A 231 3.70 32.23 14.49
C ILE A 231 4.03 33.51 13.72
N PHE A 232 4.09 33.43 12.39
CA PHE A 232 4.40 34.60 11.54
C PHE A 232 3.19 35.52 11.35
N TRP A 233 1.99 34.95 11.14
CA TRP A 233 0.78 35.71 10.90
C TRP A 233 -0.45 34.97 11.46
N SER A 234 -1.01 35.45 12.57
CA SER A 234 -2.09 34.74 13.27
C SER A 234 -3.35 34.53 12.42
N TYR A 235 -3.67 35.45 11.50
CA TYR A 235 -4.80 35.29 10.59
C TYR A 235 -4.53 34.26 9.48
N ALA A 236 -3.27 34.01 9.11
CA ALA A 236 -2.91 33.07 8.03
C ALA A 236 -3.32 31.65 8.39
N TYR A 237 -3.27 31.31 9.68
CA TYR A 237 -3.73 30.03 10.22
C TYR A 237 -5.17 29.71 9.78
N TYR A 238 -6.09 30.67 9.83
CA TYR A 238 -7.50 30.45 9.50
C TYR A 238 -7.74 30.23 8.00
N PHE A 239 -6.86 30.73 7.14
CA PHE A 239 -6.90 30.46 5.69
C PHE A 239 -6.15 29.17 5.32
N LEU A 240 -4.99 28.94 5.92
CA LEU A 240 -4.13 27.80 5.62
C LEU A 240 -4.68 26.49 6.17
N LEU A 241 -5.36 26.49 7.32
CA LEU A 241 -5.90 25.27 7.90
C LEU A 241 -6.96 24.61 6.99
N PRO A 242 -8.01 25.30 6.50
CA PRO A 242 -8.92 24.74 5.50
C PRO A 242 -8.21 24.24 4.24
N TRP A 243 -7.20 24.98 3.78
CA TRP A 243 -6.39 24.59 2.62
C TRP A 243 -5.62 23.28 2.85
N ILE A 244 -4.98 23.13 4.01
CA ILE A 244 -4.30 21.91 4.44
C ILE A 244 -5.31 20.76 4.57
N CYS A 245 -6.50 20.99 5.15
CA CYS A 245 -7.56 19.98 5.23
C CYS A 245 -7.98 19.48 3.85
N LEU A 246 -8.16 20.38 2.90
CA LEU A 246 -8.49 20.05 1.52
C LEU A 246 -7.36 19.26 0.84
N CYS A 247 -6.11 19.69 1.01
CA CYS A 247 -4.96 18.98 0.45
C CYS A 247 -4.83 17.56 1.04
N MET A 248 -4.94 17.42 2.36
CA MET A 248 -4.89 16.11 3.00
C MET A 248 -6.05 15.21 2.59
N GLY A 249 -7.26 15.75 2.49
CA GLY A 249 -8.44 15.02 2.02
C GLY A 249 -8.26 14.50 0.59
N ILE A 250 -7.81 15.35 -0.33
CA ILE A 250 -7.56 14.96 -1.72
C ILE A 250 -6.42 13.94 -1.81
N PHE A 251 -5.35 14.13 -1.06
CA PHE A 251 -4.23 13.20 -1.02
C PHE A 251 -4.69 11.80 -0.58
N LEU A 252 -5.43 11.70 0.53
CA LEU A 252 -5.99 10.45 1.02
C LEU A 252 -6.94 9.80 0.02
N VAL A 253 -7.84 10.58 -0.59
CA VAL A 253 -8.74 10.10 -1.63
C VAL A 253 -7.96 9.51 -2.83
N LYS A 254 -6.91 10.20 -3.29
CA LYS A 254 -6.10 9.75 -4.43
C LYS A 254 -5.28 8.49 -4.10
N THR A 255 -4.73 8.39 -2.90
CA THR A 255 -3.95 7.20 -2.48
C THR A 255 -4.86 6.00 -2.18
N MET A 256 -6.05 6.22 -1.61
CA MET A 256 -7.00 5.15 -1.25
C MET A 256 -7.81 4.62 -2.42
N LYS A 257 -8.24 5.48 -3.36
CA LYS A 257 -8.92 5.06 -4.59
C LYS A 257 -8.16 3.92 -5.28
N ARG A 258 -6.84 3.96 -5.24
CA ARG A 258 -5.97 2.91 -5.78
C ARG A 258 -6.02 1.58 -5.07
N VAL A 259 -5.99 1.56 -3.73
CA VAL A 259 -5.95 0.32 -2.94
C VAL A 259 -7.19 -0.55 -3.23
N ILE A 260 -8.26 0.10 -3.69
CA ILE A 260 -9.59 -0.48 -3.87
C ILE A 260 -9.91 -0.74 -5.35
N PHE A 261 -9.39 0.07 -6.28
CA PHE A 261 -9.68 -0.04 -7.72
C PHE A 261 -9.03 -1.25 -8.42
N THR A 262 -8.30 -2.10 -7.70
CA THR A 262 -7.81 -3.38 -8.23
C THR A 262 -8.93 -4.43 -8.41
N GLY A 263 -10.15 -4.23 -7.90
CA GLY A 263 -11.17 -5.29 -7.87
C GLY A 263 -12.62 -4.99 -8.33
N ALA A 264 -13.07 -3.74 -8.53
CA ALA A 264 -14.52 -3.48 -8.63
C ALA A 264 -14.93 -2.69 -9.88
N ARG A 265 -15.66 -3.34 -10.81
CA ARG A 265 -16.36 -2.74 -11.97
C ARG A 265 -17.88 -2.89 -11.83
N SER A 266 -18.49 -2.32 -10.78
CA SER A 266 -19.95 -2.28 -10.65
C SER A 266 -20.45 -0.87 -10.33
N TYR A 267 -21.50 -0.42 -11.03
CA TYR A 267 -22.03 0.95 -10.97
C TYR A 267 -22.55 1.33 -9.57
N GLU A 268 -23.14 0.41 -8.82
CA GLU A 268 -23.59 0.68 -7.43
C GLU A 268 -22.41 0.94 -6.47
N HIS A 269 -21.29 0.25 -6.67
CA HIS A 269 -20.06 0.50 -5.91
C HIS A 269 -19.46 1.87 -6.22
N ALA A 270 -19.60 2.36 -7.45
CA ALA A 270 -19.11 3.67 -7.83
C ALA A 270 -19.82 4.78 -7.02
N THR A 271 -21.14 4.75 -6.92
CA THR A 271 -21.90 5.77 -6.18
C THR A 271 -21.55 5.78 -4.69
N ARG A 272 -21.53 4.60 -4.04
CA ARG A 272 -21.11 4.47 -2.63
C ARG A 272 -19.69 4.99 -2.40
N LEU A 273 -18.77 4.69 -3.31
CA LEU A 273 -17.38 5.15 -3.24
C LEU A 273 -17.29 6.69 -3.32
N HIS A 274 -18.06 7.36 -4.17
CA HIS A 274 -18.05 8.83 -4.22
C HIS A 274 -18.51 9.46 -2.90
N TYR A 275 -19.60 8.96 -2.30
CA TYR A 275 -20.07 9.45 -1.00
C TYR A 275 -19.05 9.21 0.11
N LEU A 276 -18.43 8.04 0.14
CA LEU A 276 -17.42 7.72 1.14
C LEU A 276 -16.16 8.58 0.96
N LEU A 277 -15.72 8.88 -0.27
CA LEU A 277 -14.58 9.76 -0.51
C LEU A 277 -14.88 11.20 -0.05
N LEU A 278 -16.09 11.69 -0.29
CA LEU A 278 -16.53 12.99 0.21
C LEU A 278 -16.55 13.00 1.74
N PHE A 279 -17.03 11.93 2.37
CA PHE A 279 -16.99 11.75 3.82
C PHE A 279 -15.55 11.81 4.38
N VAL A 280 -14.58 11.14 3.74
CA VAL A 280 -13.17 11.20 4.17
C VAL A 280 -12.62 12.62 4.10
N ILE A 281 -12.92 13.38 3.04
CA ILE A 281 -12.52 14.80 2.91
C ILE A 281 -13.19 15.63 4.01
N ALA A 282 -14.49 15.45 4.22
CA ALA A 282 -15.25 16.19 5.23
C ALA A 282 -14.74 15.89 6.65
N ALA A 283 -14.37 14.65 6.95
CA ALA A 283 -13.84 14.23 8.24
C ALA A 283 -12.44 14.81 8.54
N GLN A 284 -11.66 15.22 7.52
CA GLN A 284 -10.36 15.87 7.74
C GLN A 284 -10.49 17.20 8.48
N PHE A 285 -11.50 18.00 8.13
CA PHE A 285 -11.66 19.33 8.67
C PHE A 285 -11.83 19.36 10.20
N PRO A 286 -12.81 18.65 10.81
CA PRO A 286 -12.98 18.67 12.26
C PRO A 286 -11.77 18.06 12.99
N LEU A 287 -11.13 17.03 12.42
CA LEU A 287 -9.96 16.39 13.03
C LEU A 287 -8.75 17.34 13.09
N LEU A 288 -8.38 17.95 11.96
CA LEU A 288 -7.22 18.84 11.89
C LEU A 288 -7.48 20.17 12.59
N PHE A 289 -8.73 20.66 12.55
CA PHE A 289 -9.15 21.81 13.35
C PHE A 289 -9.03 21.53 14.85
N TRP A 290 -9.51 20.36 15.30
CA TRP A 290 -9.36 19.94 16.68
C TRP A 290 -7.88 19.86 17.05
N LEU A 291 -7.03 19.18 16.27
CA LEU A 291 -5.58 19.08 16.49
C LEU A 291 -4.90 20.44 16.58
N GLY A 292 -5.17 21.36 15.64
CA GLY A 292 -4.56 22.68 15.60
C GLY A 292 -5.00 23.64 16.71
N ASN A 293 -6.08 23.31 17.43
CA ASN A 293 -6.52 24.10 18.58
C ASN A 293 -5.56 23.89 19.77
N LEU A 294 -4.59 24.80 19.92
CA LEU A 294 -3.74 24.89 21.10
C LEU A 294 -4.63 25.33 22.26
N GLY A 295 -5.04 24.38 23.12
CA GLY A 295 -5.88 24.62 24.28
C GLY A 295 -5.43 25.88 25.03
N ARG A 296 -6.39 26.72 25.40
CA ARG A 296 -6.14 28.04 25.99
C ARG A 296 -5.41 27.96 27.31
#